data_AF-Q0BXZ0-F1
#
_entry.id   AF-Q0BXZ0-F1
#
_cell.length_a   1.000
_cell.length_b   1.000
_cell.length_c   1.000
_cell.angle_alpha   90.00
_cell.angle_beta   90.00
_cell.angle_gamma   90.00
#
_symmetry.space_group_name_H-M   'P 1'
#
loop_
_entity.id
_entity.type
_entity.pdbx_description
1 polymer ?
#
loop_
_entity_poly.entity_id
_entity_poly.type
_entity_poly.pdbx_seq_one_letter_code
_entity_poly.pdbx_strand_id
1 'polypeptide(L)'
;MSLQRMIAKAIASLPGGMIVKMSGGEPKTIEGRTLEPQLQLVAWNGRNAPPMSTLPAEAVQQGVKAQLALFQDKLPGGVGVEEFTIPGPDANQIPVRLYMPASQDPRHPLIVYFHMGGGVIGDMDTCHAFCGMLAQGAQAPVLSVDYRLAPQHIYPAGLNDCFAAYKWGVENAAKYGAPAGKASVGGDSMGGNFSAIISQRMKREGGPLPALQLLIYPAIDISKHYPSKTAFANTFSLSQDTMDWFMQQYLPEGFDYTDLNVSPGQAADLAGLPPAVVVTAGHDPLVDEGDEYAERLKAAGVTVKHKRYDSLAHAFTAFTFLSPGSRTACTEIARMVHDMYAARKA
;
A
#
# COMPACT_ATOMS: atom_id res chain seq x y z
N MET A 1 7.85 -4.92 -25.79
CA MET A 1 8.02 -3.84 -24.80
C MET A 1 7.86 -2.53 -25.56
N SER A 2 7.06 -1.56 -25.08
CA SER A 2 6.86 -0.31 -25.82
C SER A 2 8.18 0.48 -25.92
N LEU A 3 8.32 1.31 -26.97
CA LEU A 3 9.50 2.17 -27.16
C LEU A 3 9.79 3.04 -25.94
N GLN A 4 8.73 3.61 -25.34
CA GLN A 4 8.81 4.40 -24.11
C GLN A 4 9.41 3.60 -22.94
N ARG A 5 8.98 2.35 -22.71
CA ARG A 5 9.54 1.50 -21.65
C ARG A 5 10.98 1.10 -21.91
N MET A 6 11.39 0.92 -23.17
CA MET A 6 12.79 0.62 -23.52
C MET A 6 13.70 1.81 -23.23
N ILE A 7 13.28 3.03 -23.60
CA ILE A 7 14.01 4.27 -23.29
C ILE A 7 14.09 4.47 -21.77
N ALA A 8 12.98 4.33 -21.06
CA ALA A 8 12.96 4.49 -19.61
C ALA A 8 13.89 3.50 -18.89
N LYS A 9 13.93 2.24 -19.35
CA LYS A 9 14.87 1.24 -18.82
C LYS A 9 16.33 1.61 -19.06
N ALA A 10 16.65 2.10 -20.26
CA ALA A 10 18.01 2.51 -20.59
C ALA A 10 18.47 3.65 -19.68
N ILE A 11 17.63 4.67 -19.48
CA ILE A 11 17.94 5.80 -18.59
C ILE A 11 18.06 5.34 -17.14
N ALA A 12 17.14 4.50 -16.65
CA ALA A 12 17.17 4.00 -15.27
C ALA A 12 18.41 3.14 -14.94
N SER A 13 19.08 2.61 -15.98
CA SER A 13 20.30 1.81 -15.85
C SER A 13 21.61 2.63 -15.84
N LEU A 14 21.53 3.95 -16.06
CA LEU A 14 22.69 4.83 -16.01
C LEU A 14 23.24 4.95 -14.57
N PRO A 15 24.54 5.30 -14.40
CA PRO A 15 25.10 5.59 -13.08
C PRO A 15 24.31 6.69 -12.36
N GLY A 16 24.09 6.55 -11.05
CA GLY A 16 23.24 7.45 -10.26
C GLY A 16 23.61 8.93 -10.40
N GLY A 17 24.90 9.29 -10.42
CA GLY A 17 25.34 10.67 -10.63
C GLY A 17 24.94 11.26 -11.99
N MET A 18 24.84 10.44 -13.04
CA MET A 18 24.36 10.87 -14.35
C MET A 18 22.84 11.13 -14.32
N ILE A 19 22.09 10.26 -13.64
CA ILE A 19 20.64 10.44 -13.44
C ILE A 19 20.37 11.72 -12.63
N VAL A 20 21.14 11.97 -11.57
CA VAL A 20 21.07 13.21 -10.77
C VAL A 20 21.38 14.44 -11.64
N LYS A 21 22.41 14.38 -12.48
CA LYS A 21 22.73 15.47 -13.43
C LYS A 21 21.59 15.77 -14.40
N MET A 22 20.84 14.74 -14.83
CA MET A 22 19.65 14.89 -15.68
C MET A 22 18.40 15.38 -14.91
N SER A 23 18.42 15.32 -13.58
CA SER A 23 17.28 15.59 -12.70
C SER A 23 17.52 16.73 -11.71
N GLY A 24 18.13 17.81 -12.21
CA GLY A 24 18.34 19.06 -11.45
C GLY A 24 19.76 19.30 -10.97
N GLY A 25 20.69 18.37 -11.21
CA GLY A 25 22.13 18.58 -10.96
C GLY A 25 22.59 18.17 -9.57
N GLU A 26 21.72 18.20 -8.56
CA GLU A 26 22.06 17.92 -7.16
C GLU A 26 21.19 16.81 -6.56
N PRO A 27 21.74 15.93 -5.70
CA PRO A 27 20.96 14.90 -5.02
C PRO A 27 19.89 15.50 -4.11
N LYS A 28 18.64 15.07 -4.25
CA LYS A 28 17.54 15.52 -3.39
C LYS A 28 17.69 14.92 -1.99
N THR A 29 18.12 15.73 -1.04
CA THR A 29 18.31 15.33 0.36
C THR A 29 17.40 16.13 1.28
N ILE A 30 16.67 15.46 2.18
CA ILE A 30 15.82 16.09 3.20
C ILE A 30 16.10 15.37 4.53
N GLU A 31 16.39 16.13 5.58
CA GLU A 31 16.73 15.58 6.91
C GLU A 31 17.79 14.47 6.87
N GLY A 32 18.83 14.66 6.05
CA GLY A 32 19.93 13.69 5.89
C GLY A 32 19.58 12.43 5.08
N ARG A 33 18.37 12.31 4.55
CA ARG A 33 17.94 11.20 3.68
C ARG A 33 18.01 11.62 2.22
N THR A 34 18.70 10.85 1.38
CA THR A 34 18.87 11.12 -0.05
C THR A 34 17.93 10.24 -0.88
N LEU A 35 17.13 10.87 -1.73
CA LEU A 35 16.18 10.17 -2.60
C LEU A 35 16.95 9.36 -3.65
N GLU A 36 16.47 8.14 -3.93
CA GLU A 36 17.05 7.32 -4.99
C GLU A 36 17.02 8.08 -6.33
N PRO A 37 18.14 8.11 -7.10
CA PRO A 37 18.24 8.88 -8.35
C PRO A 37 17.11 8.61 -9.35
N GLN A 38 16.67 7.36 -9.49
CA GLN A 38 15.59 6.98 -10.40
C GLN A 38 14.25 7.61 -10.00
N LEU A 39 13.93 7.63 -8.70
CA LEU A 39 12.75 8.31 -8.17
C LEU A 39 12.88 9.82 -8.29
N GLN A 40 14.08 10.39 -8.08
CA GLN A 40 14.35 11.81 -8.33
C GLN A 40 14.11 12.19 -9.79
N LEU A 41 14.49 11.32 -10.74
CA LEU A 41 14.23 11.55 -12.16
C LEU A 41 12.73 11.53 -12.48
N VAL A 42 11.96 10.61 -11.89
CA VAL A 42 10.51 10.60 -12.05
C VAL A 42 9.89 11.90 -11.52
N ALA A 43 10.29 12.30 -10.30
CA ALA A 43 9.86 13.56 -9.69
C ALA A 43 10.20 14.77 -10.58
N TRP A 44 11.44 14.81 -11.09
CA TRP A 44 11.89 15.87 -11.99
C TRP A 44 11.04 15.93 -13.26
N ASN A 45 10.81 14.82 -13.94
CA ASN A 45 10.02 14.80 -15.17
C ASN A 45 8.55 15.21 -14.94
N GLY A 46 8.00 14.94 -13.76
CA GLY A 46 6.64 15.33 -13.38
C GLY A 46 6.48 16.76 -12.85
N ARG A 47 7.57 17.50 -12.59
CA ARG A 47 7.54 18.75 -11.80
C ARG A 47 6.68 19.90 -12.37
N ASN A 48 6.38 19.88 -13.66
CA ASN A 48 5.56 20.88 -14.34
C ASN A 48 4.13 20.39 -14.62
N ALA A 49 3.79 19.17 -14.19
CA ALA A 49 2.43 18.68 -14.30
C ALA A 49 1.50 19.52 -13.40
N PRO A 50 0.25 19.78 -13.82
CA PRO A 50 -0.73 20.43 -12.95
C PRO A 50 -0.91 19.60 -11.67
N PRO A 51 -1.05 20.24 -10.49
CA PRO A 51 -1.38 19.53 -9.26
C PRO A 51 -2.68 18.74 -9.43
N MET A 52 -2.76 17.54 -8.85
CA MET A 52 -3.96 16.70 -8.96
C MET A 52 -5.20 17.41 -8.43
N SER A 53 -5.03 18.26 -7.41
CA SER A 53 -6.08 19.08 -6.81
C SER A 53 -6.76 20.06 -7.78
N THR A 54 -6.14 20.34 -8.93
CA THR A 54 -6.66 21.25 -9.95
C THR A 54 -7.41 20.55 -11.10
N LEU A 55 -7.48 19.21 -11.07
CA LEU A 55 -8.11 18.40 -12.11
C LEU A 55 -9.38 17.69 -11.60
N PRO A 56 -10.34 17.37 -12.48
CA PRO A 56 -11.47 16.51 -12.12
C PRO A 56 -10.98 15.13 -11.63
N ALA A 57 -11.61 14.59 -10.58
CA ALA A 57 -11.18 13.34 -9.96
C ALA A 57 -11.12 12.16 -10.93
N GLU A 58 -12.10 12.04 -11.84
CA GLU A 58 -12.12 11.00 -12.87
C GLU A 58 -10.92 11.09 -13.82
N ALA A 59 -10.50 12.30 -14.17
CA ALA A 59 -9.32 12.53 -15.01
C ALA A 59 -8.03 12.14 -14.28
N VAL A 60 -7.95 12.43 -12.97
CA VAL A 60 -6.83 11.99 -12.12
C VAL A 60 -6.80 10.47 -12.01
N GLN A 61 -7.94 9.82 -11.76
CA GLN A 61 -8.07 8.35 -11.69
C GLN A 61 -7.52 7.69 -12.96
N GLN A 62 -7.97 8.13 -14.14
CA GLN A 62 -7.50 7.58 -15.43
C GLN A 62 -6.02 7.87 -15.68
N GLY A 63 -5.55 9.09 -15.38
CA GLY A 63 -4.17 9.51 -15.58
C GLY A 63 -3.18 8.73 -14.72
N VAL A 64 -3.50 8.55 -13.43
CA VAL A 64 -2.65 7.79 -12.49
C VAL A 64 -2.58 6.32 -12.89
N LYS A 65 -3.72 5.69 -13.23
CA LYS A 65 -3.75 4.30 -13.70
C LYS A 65 -2.80 4.10 -14.88
N ALA A 66 -2.90 4.95 -15.89
CA ALA A 66 -2.05 4.87 -17.09
C ALA A 66 -0.57 5.14 -16.76
N GLN A 67 -0.28 6.08 -15.87
CA GLN A 67 1.08 6.43 -15.49
C GLN A 67 1.76 5.30 -14.69
N LEU A 68 1.12 4.79 -13.65
CA LEU A 68 1.70 3.73 -12.81
C LEU A 68 1.84 2.41 -13.58
N ALA A 69 0.95 2.14 -14.54
CA ALA A 69 1.14 1.05 -15.48
C ALA A 69 2.47 1.13 -16.23
N LEU A 70 3.08 2.31 -16.45
CA LEU A 70 4.40 2.42 -17.09
C LEU A 70 5.57 2.12 -16.16
N PHE A 71 5.38 2.24 -14.84
CA PHE A 71 6.43 2.20 -13.83
C PHE A 71 6.53 0.89 -13.04
N GLN A 72 5.52 0.03 -13.17
CA GLN A 72 5.52 -1.28 -12.57
C GLN A 72 6.17 -2.34 -13.46
N ASP A 73 6.78 -3.33 -12.81
CA ASP A 73 7.31 -4.51 -13.48
C ASP A 73 6.23 -5.34 -14.18
N LYS A 74 6.68 -6.38 -14.90
CA LYS A 74 5.77 -7.45 -15.30
C LYS A 74 5.44 -8.33 -14.10
N LEU A 75 4.29 -8.99 -14.16
CA LEU A 75 3.96 -10.06 -13.24
C LEU A 75 5.11 -11.11 -13.19
N PRO A 76 5.54 -11.57 -12.00
CA PRO A 76 6.52 -12.64 -11.89
C PRO A 76 6.05 -13.93 -12.56
N GLY A 77 6.98 -14.68 -13.14
CA GLY A 77 6.68 -15.99 -13.71
C GLY A 77 6.22 -16.98 -12.62
N GLY A 78 5.30 -17.88 -12.99
CA GLY A 78 4.77 -18.90 -12.07
C GLY A 78 3.71 -18.39 -11.10
N VAL A 79 3.13 -17.21 -11.33
CA VAL A 79 1.96 -16.71 -10.60
C VAL A 79 0.75 -16.75 -11.53
N GLY A 80 -0.23 -17.60 -11.20
CA GLY A 80 -1.53 -17.63 -11.87
C GLY A 80 -2.40 -16.45 -11.43
N VAL A 81 -3.28 -15.98 -12.32
CA VAL A 81 -4.19 -14.85 -12.05
C VAL A 81 -5.62 -15.25 -12.42
N GLU A 82 -6.56 -14.97 -11.53
CA GLU A 82 -8.00 -15.15 -11.76
C GLU A 82 -8.73 -13.86 -11.35
N GLU A 83 -9.65 -13.41 -12.19
CA GLU A 83 -10.51 -12.24 -11.91
C GLU A 83 -11.96 -12.68 -11.81
N PHE A 84 -12.65 -12.18 -10.78
CA PHE A 84 -14.06 -12.44 -10.52
C PHE A 84 -14.64 -11.36 -9.62
N THR A 85 -15.92 -11.45 -9.28
CA THR A 85 -16.55 -10.57 -8.29
C THR A 85 -16.94 -11.34 -7.04
N ILE A 86 -16.93 -10.65 -5.90
CA ILE A 86 -17.45 -11.16 -4.64
C ILE A 86 -18.64 -10.31 -4.16
N PRO A 87 -19.56 -10.87 -3.37
CA PRO A 87 -20.63 -10.09 -2.76
C PRO A 87 -20.05 -9.05 -1.80
N GLY A 88 -20.54 -7.81 -1.89
CA GLY A 88 -20.26 -6.78 -0.89
C GLY A 88 -21.52 -6.20 -0.27
N PRO A 89 -21.39 -5.11 0.51
CA PRO A 89 -22.52 -4.43 1.14
C PRO A 89 -23.48 -3.85 0.11
N ASP A 90 -24.73 -3.59 0.54
CA ASP A 90 -25.77 -2.97 -0.31
C ASP A 90 -26.04 -3.74 -1.62
N ALA A 91 -25.80 -5.06 -1.60
CA ALA A 91 -25.87 -5.96 -2.75
C ALA A 91 -24.95 -5.57 -3.93
N ASN A 92 -23.89 -4.80 -3.68
CA ASN A 92 -22.87 -4.53 -4.71
C ASN A 92 -22.05 -5.79 -5.03
N GLN A 93 -21.31 -5.70 -6.13
CA GLN A 93 -20.32 -6.69 -6.54
C GLN A 93 -18.96 -6.03 -6.48
N ILE A 94 -18.04 -6.59 -5.70
CA ILE A 94 -16.68 -6.08 -5.56
C ILE A 94 -15.78 -6.86 -6.52
N PRO A 95 -15.19 -6.24 -7.55
CA PRO A 95 -14.19 -6.89 -8.38
C PRO A 95 -12.96 -7.26 -7.55
N VAL A 96 -12.45 -8.46 -7.79
CA VAL A 96 -11.24 -8.96 -7.15
C VAL A 96 -10.35 -9.68 -8.15
N ARG A 97 -9.06 -9.66 -7.86
CA ARG A 97 -8.04 -10.36 -8.64
C ARG A 97 -7.21 -11.21 -7.70
N LEU A 98 -7.28 -12.52 -7.90
CA LEU A 98 -6.55 -13.50 -7.12
C LEU A 98 -5.24 -13.87 -7.81
N TYR A 99 -4.15 -13.84 -7.06
CA TYR A 99 -2.81 -14.24 -7.47
C TYR A 99 -2.43 -15.52 -6.74
N MET A 100 -2.12 -16.58 -7.49
CA MET A 100 -1.79 -17.90 -6.94
C MET A 100 -0.37 -18.30 -7.36
N PRO A 101 0.60 -18.32 -6.44
CA PRO A 101 1.97 -18.68 -6.78
C PRO A 101 2.11 -20.21 -6.91
N ALA A 102 2.84 -20.69 -7.90
CA ALA A 102 3.16 -22.12 -8.03
C ALA A 102 3.94 -22.67 -6.82
N SER A 103 4.61 -21.77 -6.09
CA SER A 103 5.37 -22.06 -4.87
C SER A 103 4.55 -21.93 -3.59
N GLN A 104 3.22 -21.95 -3.67
CA GLN A 104 2.33 -21.76 -2.52
C GLN A 104 2.59 -22.80 -1.40
N ASP A 105 2.69 -22.31 -0.17
CA ASP A 105 2.71 -23.15 1.03
C ASP A 105 1.29 -23.25 1.60
N PRO A 106 0.70 -24.46 1.75
CA PRO A 106 -0.67 -24.62 2.23
C PRO A 106 -0.89 -24.16 3.68
N ARG A 107 0.19 -23.87 4.42
CA ARG A 107 0.13 -23.32 5.78
C ARG A 107 0.02 -21.79 5.78
N HIS A 108 0.30 -21.14 4.65
CA HIS A 108 0.31 -19.67 4.57
C HIS A 108 -1.09 -19.13 4.27
N PRO A 109 -1.62 -18.20 5.11
CA PRO A 109 -2.94 -17.61 4.92
C PRO A 109 -3.09 -16.85 3.61
N LEU A 110 -4.32 -16.84 3.07
CA LEU A 110 -4.72 -15.92 2.01
C LEU A 110 -4.48 -14.47 2.48
N ILE A 111 -3.86 -13.64 1.65
CA ILE A 111 -3.67 -12.22 1.93
C ILE A 111 -4.75 -11.45 1.18
N VAL A 112 -5.65 -10.77 1.88
CA VAL A 112 -6.56 -9.80 1.28
C VAL A 112 -5.84 -8.46 1.19
N TYR A 113 -5.60 -7.99 -0.03
CA TYR A 113 -4.76 -6.83 -0.32
C TYR A 113 -5.58 -5.63 -0.79
N PHE A 114 -5.33 -4.48 -0.19
CA PHE A 114 -5.97 -3.20 -0.50
C PHE A 114 -4.94 -2.23 -1.08
N HIS A 115 -5.24 -1.64 -2.24
CA HIS A 115 -4.32 -0.73 -2.92
C HIS A 115 -4.24 0.65 -2.24
N MET A 116 -3.22 1.43 -2.61
CA MET A 116 -3.07 2.84 -2.21
C MET A 116 -4.03 3.80 -2.93
N GLY A 117 -3.89 5.10 -2.66
CA GLY A 117 -4.54 6.16 -3.45
C GLY A 117 -5.59 6.96 -2.70
N GLY A 118 -5.46 7.09 -1.37
CA GLY A 118 -6.31 7.96 -0.56
C GLY A 118 -7.81 7.62 -0.59
N GLY A 119 -8.19 6.44 -1.06
CA GLY A 119 -9.59 6.08 -1.28
C GLY A 119 -10.24 6.78 -2.48
N VAL A 120 -9.44 7.40 -3.35
CA VAL A 120 -9.90 8.22 -4.49
C VAL A 120 -9.31 7.75 -5.81
N ILE A 121 -8.08 7.25 -5.82
CA ILE A 121 -7.37 6.74 -7.00
C ILE A 121 -6.85 5.32 -6.75
N GLY A 122 -6.28 4.72 -7.80
CA GLY A 122 -5.75 3.36 -7.75
C GLY A 122 -6.81 2.34 -8.14
N ASP A 123 -6.34 1.13 -8.41
CA ASP A 123 -7.15 -0.05 -8.71
C ASP A 123 -6.24 -1.30 -8.65
N MET A 124 -6.79 -2.46 -8.97
CA MET A 124 -6.04 -3.73 -9.04
C MET A 124 -4.90 -3.73 -10.08
N ASP A 125 -4.94 -2.86 -11.09
CA ASP A 125 -3.86 -2.71 -12.06
C ASP A 125 -2.69 -1.92 -11.47
N THR A 126 -2.95 -0.92 -10.64
CA THR A 126 -1.88 -0.10 -10.02
C THR A 126 -0.97 -0.87 -9.07
N CYS A 127 -1.47 -1.94 -8.45
CA CYS A 127 -0.69 -2.83 -7.58
C CYS A 127 -0.36 -4.19 -8.22
N HIS A 128 -0.64 -4.39 -9.52
CA HIS A 128 -0.62 -5.72 -10.15
C HIS A 128 0.72 -6.44 -10.03
N ALA A 129 1.82 -5.78 -10.40
CA ALA A 129 3.15 -6.37 -10.28
C ALA A 129 3.49 -6.69 -8.82
N PHE A 130 3.15 -5.79 -7.88
CA PHE A 130 3.47 -5.97 -6.47
C PHE A 130 2.67 -7.12 -5.84
N CYS A 131 1.37 -7.25 -6.12
CA CYS A 131 0.57 -8.38 -5.66
C CYS A 131 1.13 -9.73 -6.14
N GLY A 132 1.63 -9.79 -7.38
CA GLY A 132 2.34 -10.98 -7.87
C GLY A 132 3.66 -11.25 -7.17
N MET A 133 4.48 -10.21 -6.92
CA MET A 133 5.72 -10.33 -6.14
C MET A 133 5.45 -10.76 -4.69
N LEU A 134 4.40 -10.22 -4.09
CA LEU A 134 3.94 -10.56 -2.76
C LEU A 134 3.49 -12.01 -2.71
N ALA A 135 2.65 -12.46 -3.65
CA ALA A 135 2.21 -13.85 -3.73
C ALA A 135 3.40 -14.81 -3.83
N GLN A 136 4.31 -14.54 -4.78
CA GLN A 136 5.50 -15.37 -4.98
C GLN A 136 6.41 -15.40 -3.75
N GLY A 137 6.75 -14.23 -3.20
CA GLY A 137 7.71 -14.12 -2.09
C GLY A 137 7.14 -14.55 -0.74
N ALA A 138 5.85 -14.33 -0.50
CA ALA A 138 5.13 -14.80 0.68
C ALA A 138 4.76 -16.28 0.60
N GLN A 139 4.83 -16.88 -0.60
CA GLN A 139 4.31 -18.22 -0.90
C GLN A 139 2.86 -18.40 -0.48
N ALA A 140 2.05 -17.36 -0.69
CA ALA A 140 0.67 -17.28 -0.25
C ALA A 140 -0.22 -16.76 -1.38
N PRO A 141 -1.49 -17.18 -1.47
CA PRO A 141 -2.42 -16.58 -2.40
C PRO A 141 -2.75 -15.15 -1.96
N VAL A 142 -2.87 -14.22 -2.92
CA VAL A 142 -3.18 -12.80 -2.66
C VAL A 142 -4.47 -12.44 -3.39
N LEU A 143 -5.49 -11.97 -2.65
CA LEU A 143 -6.73 -11.45 -3.19
C LEU A 143 -6.67 -9.92 -3.20
N SER A 144 -6.36 -9.32 -4.35
CA SER A 144 -6.40 -7.87 -4.53
C SER A 144 -7.85 -7.41 -4.70
N VAL A 145 -8.22 -6.33 -4.02
CA VAL A 145 -9.61 -5.85 -3.95
C VAL A 145 -9.76 -4.51 -4.66
N ASP A 146 -10.74 -4.41 -5.54
CA ASP A 146 -11.13 -3.18 -6.24
C ASP A 146 -12.29 -2.50 -5.48
N TYR A 147 -11.99 -1.94 -4.31
CA TYR A 147 -13.00 -1.32 -3.45
C TYR A 147 -13.52 0.00 -4.05
N ARG A 148 -14.75 0.38 -3.72
CA ARG A 148 -15.34 1.64 -4.21
C ARG A 148 -14.52 2.87 -3.82
N LEU A 149 -14.38 3.80 -4.75
CA LEU A 149 -13.62 5.03 -4.59
C LEU A 149 -14.51 6.27 -4.47
N ALA A 150 -14.02 7.23 -3.70
CA ALA A 150 -14.47 8.61 -3.74
C ALA A 150 -14.00 9.30 -5.04
N PRO A 151 -14.68 10.38 -5.47
CA PRO A 151 -15.86 11.00 -4.85
C PRO A 151 -17.18 10.30 -5.14
N GLN A 152 -17.21 9.30 -6.04
CA GLN A 152 -18.45 8.61 -6.42
C GLN A 152 -19.05 7.86 -5.24
N HIS A 153 -18.19 7.34 -4.35
CA HIS A 153 -18.54 6.62 -3.15
C HIS A 153 -17.66 7.06 -1.98
N ILE A 154 -18.02 8.17 -1.35
CA ILE A 154 -17.31 8.70 -0.18
C ILE A 154 -17.35 7.74 1.03
N TYR A 155 -16.57 8.04 2.07
CA TYR A 155 -16.56 7.30 3.32
C TYR A 155 -17.98 7.07 3.87
N PRO A 156 -18.32 5.86 4.37
CA PRO A 156 -17.46 4.69 4.56
C PRO A 156 -17.54 3.63 3.44
N ALA A 157 -17.99 3.96 2.23
CA ALA A 157 -18.32 2.96 1.20
C ALA A 157 -17.17 2.01 0.85
N GLY A 158 -16.00 2.53 0.49
CA GLY A 158 -14.82 1.71 0.18
C GLY A 158 -14.32 0.90 1.39
N LEU A 159 -14.36 1.47 2.60
CA LEU A 159 -13.97 0.75 3.82
C LEU A 159 -14.92 -0.43 4.10
N ASN A 160 -16.22 -0.26 3.87
CA ASN A 160 -17.20 -1.34 4.00
C ASN A 160 -16.95 -2.47 3.00
N ASP A 161 -16.53 -2.14 1.77
CA ASP A 161 -16.13 -3.15 0.78
C ASP A 161 -14.89 -3.91 1.25
N CYS A 162 -13.89 -3.23 1.82
CA CYS A 162 -12.70 -3.87 2.39
C CYS A 162 -13.05 -4.84 3.54
N PHE A 163 -13.99 -4.48 4.41
CA PHE A 163 -14.50 -5.37 5.45
C PHE A 163 -15.19 -6.61 4.88
N ALA A 164 -16.03 -6.44 3.85
CA ALA A 164 -16.70 -7.55 3.20
C ALA A 164 -15.69 -8.49 2.51
N ALA A 165 -14.70 -7.92 1.80
CA ALA A 165 -13.65 -8.68 1.15
C ALA A 165 -12.78 -9.46 2.14
N TYR A 166 -12.45 -8.88 3.30
CA TYR A 166 -11.73 -9.59 4.35
C TYR A 166 -12.52 -10.79 4.88
N LYS A 167 -13.81 -10.60 5.23
CA LYS A 167 -14.68 -11.69 5.69
C LYS A 167 -14.82 -12.79 4.64
N TRP A 168 -15.03 -12.40 3.37
CA TRP A 168 -15.06 -13.33 2.26
C TRP A 168 -13.76 -14.13 2.14
N GLY A 169 -12.61 -13.48 2.30
CA GLY A 169 -11.30 -14.12 2.28
C GLY A 169 -11.14 -15.15 3.40
N VAL A 170 -11.58 -14.84 4.62
CA VAL A 170 -11.60 -15.78 5.76
C VAL A 170 -12.44 -17.02 5.43
N GLU A 171 -13.62 -16.83 4.86
CA GLU A 171 -14.57 -17.90 4.52
C GLU A 171 -14.08 -18.79 3.36
N ASN A 172 -13.37 -18.20 2.38
CA ASN A 172 -13.01 -18.86 1.13
C ASN A 172 -11.53 -19.27 1.04
N ALA A 173 -10.69 -19.00 2.05
CA ALA A 173 -9.27 -19.30 2.05
C ALA A 173 -8.95 -20.76 1.63
N ALA A 174 -9.72 -21.73 2.13
CA ALA A 174 -9.55 -23.15 1.83
C ALA A 174 -9.73 -23.49 0.34
N LYS A 175 -10.63 -22.79 -0.36
CA LYS A 175 -10.88 -22.97 -1.80
C LYS A 175 -9.62 -22.68 -2.62
N TYR A 176 -8.74 -21.82 -2.11
CA TYR A 176 -7.52 -21.38 -2.78
C TYR A 176 -6.27 -21.96 -2.13
N GLY A 177 -6.39 -23.10 -1.44
CA GLY A 177 -5.25 -23.84 -0.88
C GLY A 177 -4.57 -23.16 0.32
N ALA A 178 -5.23 -22.21 0.98
CA ALA A 178 -4.80 -21.60 2.23
C ALA A 178 -5.56 -22.22 3.43
N PRO A 179 -5.10 -22.04 4.68
CA PRO A 179 -5.80 -22.56 5.86
C PRO A 179 -7.24 -22.05 5.99
N ALA A 180 -8.19 -22.97 6.21
CA ALA A 180 -9.60 -22.64 6.39
C ALA A 180 -9.83 -21.66 7.56
N GLY A 181 -10.72 -20.68 7.36
CA GLY A 181 -11.08 -19.72 8.41
C GLY A 181 -9.96 -18.77 8.81
N LYS A 182 -8.89 -18.65 8.01
CA LYS A 182 -7.76 -17.75 8.28
C LYS A 182 -7.39 -16.96 7.04
N ALA A 183 -7.37 -15.64 7.17
CA ALA A 183 -6.81 -14.74 6.17
C ALA A 183 -5.98 -13.65 6.86
N SER A 184 -5.01 -13.10 6.15
CA SER A 184 -4.27 -11.89 6.52
C SER A 184 -4.84 -10.69 5.79
N VAL A 185 -4.55 -9.50 6.30
CA VAL A 185 -4.81 -8.24 5.61
C VAL A 185 -3.48 -7.58 5.23
N GLY A 186 -3.46 -6.91 4.10
CA GLY A 186 -2.32 -6.11 3.69
C GLY A 186 -2.73 -4.95 2.80
N GLY A 187 -1.90 -3.93 2.76
CA GLY A 187 -2.10 -2.84 1.83
C GLY A 187 -1.06 -1.77 1.96
N ASP A 188 -1.10 -0.84 1.02
CA ASP A 188 -0.17 0.26 0.96
C ASP A 188 -0.87 1.62 1.05
N SER A 189 -0.29 2.57 1.79
CA SER A 189 -0.89 3.88 2.09
C SER A 189 -2.28 3.74 2.72
N MET A 190 -3.34 4.17 2.02
CA MET A 190 -4.74 3.98 2.43
C MET A 190 -5.13 2.50 2.57
N GLY A 191 -4.57 1.60 1.76
CA GLY A 191 -4.77 0.16 1.95
C GLY A 191 -4.13 -0.36 3.25
N GLY A 192 -3.02 0.26 3.67
CA GLY A 192 -2.40 0.03 4.98
C GLY A 192 -3.29 0.55 6.12
N ASN A 193 -3.91 1.72 5.94
CA ASN A 193 -4.91 2.28 6.85
C ASN A 193 -6.08 1.29 7.06
N PHE A 194 -6.69 0.82 5.97
CA PHE A 194 -7.78 -0.17 6.03
C PHE A 194 -7.36 -1.46 6.72
N SER A 195 -6.14 -1.95 6.47
CA SER A 195 -5.60 -3.15 7.11
C SER A 195 -5.49 -2.99 8.64
N ALA A 196 -5.04 -1.82 9.12
CA ALA A 196 -4.99 -1.52 10.55
C ALA A 196 -6.40 -1.41 11.15
N ILE A 197 -7.31 -0.71 10.49
CA ILE A 197 -8.71 -0.55 10.92
C ILE A 197 -9.41 -1.90 11.02
N ILE A 198 -9.27 -2.77 10.00
CA ILE A 198 -9.87 -4.11 9.99
C ILE A 198 -9.34 -4.92 11.18
N SER A 199 -8.03 -4.90 11.42
CA SER A 199 -7.41 -5.59 12.55
C SER A 199 -7.99 -5.14 13.89
N GLN A 200 -8.11 -3.82 14.10
CA GLN A 200 -8.66 -3.25 15.32
C GLN A 200 -10.16 -3.54 15.49
N ARG A 201 -10.94 -3.45 14.41
CA ARG A 201 -12.38 -3.71 14.46
C ARG A 201 -12.67 -5.18 14.71
N MET A 202 -11.96 -6.11 14.05
CA MET A 202 -12.13 -7.54 14.31
C MET A 202 -11.77 -7.91 15.75
N LYS A 203 -10.72 -7.32 16.33
CA LYS A 203 -10.43 -7.45 17.77
C LYS A 203 -11.60 -6.98 18.62
N ARG A 204 -12.06 -5.75 18.40
CA ARG A 204 -13.10 -5.10 19.21
C ARG A 204 -14.45 -5.82 19.14
N GLU A 205 -14.80 -6.36 17.98
CA GLU A 205 -16.07 -7.04 17.74
C GLU A 205 -16.02 -8.55 18.02
N GLY A 206 -14.86 -9.09 18.42
CA GLY A 206 -14.68 -10.54 18.61
C GLY A 206 -14.79 -11.34 17.30
N GLY A 207 -14.51 -10.71 16.16
CA GLY A 207 -14.51 -11.32 14.83
C GLY A 207 -13.24 -12.12 14.53
N PRO A 208 -13.13 -12.69 13.32
CA PRO A 208 -11.93 -13.42 12.90
C PRO A 208 -10.75 -12.45 12.81
N LEU A 209 -9.79 -12.56 13.72
CA LEU A 209 -8.57 -11.74 13.70
C LEU A 209 -7.71 -12.09 12.49
N PRO A 210 -7.13 -11.09 11.79
CA PRO A 210 -6.21 -11.36 10.70
C PRO A 210 -5.04 -12.21 11.16
N ALA A 211 -4.59 -13.12 10.29
CA ALA A 211 -3.38 -13.85 10.55
C ALA A 211 -2.16 -12.91 10.51
N LEU A 212 -2.15 -11.85 9.73
CA LEU A 212 -1.10 -10.84 9.74
C LEU A 212 -1.71 -9.53 9.27
N GLN A 213 -1.16 -8.42 9.73
CA GLN A 213 -1.38 -7.11 9.12
C GLN A 213 -0.09 -6.63 8.44
N LEU A 214 -0.14 -6.51 7.11
CA LEU A 214 0.94 -5.93 6.30
C LEU A 214 0.63 -4.44 6.04
N LEU A 215 1.39 -3.56 6.68
CA LEU A 215 1.18 -2.12 6.66
C LEU A 215 2.34 -1.44 5.92
N ILE A 216 2.13 -1.08 4.66
CA ILE A 216 3.17 -0.47 3.81
C ILE A 216 2.92 1.04 3.74
N TYR A 217 3.85 1.83 4.25
CA TYR A 217 3.79 3.28 4.47
C TYR A 217 2.37 3.75 4.83
N PRO A 218 1.75 3.15 5.86
CA PRO A 218 0.33 3.30 6.09
C PRO A 218 -0.03 4.74 6.49
N ALA A 219 -1.18 5.22 6.02
CA ALA A 219 -1.81 6.40 6.62
C ALA A 219 -2.41 5.98 7.97
N ILE A 220 -1.93 6.51 9.09
CA ILE A 220 -2.33 6.02 10.42
C ILE A 220 -3.11 7.05 11.22
N ASP A 221 -2.76 8.32 11.13
CA ASP A 221 -3.37 9.35 11.97
C ASP A 221 -3.44 10.68 11.22
N ILE A 222 -4.59 10.92 10.59
CA ILE A 222 -4.84 12.19 9.90
C ILE A 222 -5.17 13.31 10.90
N SER A 223 -5.53 12.98 12.14
CA SER A 223 -5.88 13.98 13.17
C SER A 223 -4.65 14.67 13.78
N LYS A 224 -3.49 14.00 13.74
CA LYS A 224 -2.25 14.48 14.33
C LYS A 224 -1.30 15.03 13.25
N HIS A 225 -0.65 16.16 13.58
CA HIS A 225 0.41 16.72 12.75
C HIS A 225 1.78 16.21 13.19
N TYR A 226 2.47 15.52 12.29
CA TYR A 226 3.79 14.95 12.52
C TYR A 226 4.89 15.82 11.88
N PRO A 227 6.12 15.87 12.45
CA PRO A 227 7.24 16.62 11.85
C PRO A 227 7.48 16.26 10.38
N SER A 228 7.39 14.97 10.03
CA SER A 228 7.50 14.52 8.64
C SER A 228 6.50 15.14 7.68
N LYS A 229 5.27 15.43 8.13
CA LYS A 229 4.25 16.09 7.27
C LYS A 229 4.73 17.47 6.82
N THR A 230 5.47 18.19 7.66
CA THR A 230 6.11 19.46 7.28
C THR A 230 7.37 19.25 6.45
N ALA A 231 8.29 18.38 6.91
CA ALA A 231 9.58 18.19 6.24
C ALA A 231 9.43 17.64 4.81
N PHE A 232 8.42 16.82 4.57
CA PHE A 232 8.16 16.15 3.29
C PHE A 232 6.93 16.69 2.55
N ALA A 233 6.37 17.83 2.99
CA ALA A 233 5.13 18.43 2.46
C ALA A 233 5.12 18.63 0.93
N ASN A 234 6.29 18.82 0.31
CA ASN A 234 6.45 19.10 -1.12
C ASN A 234 7.29 18.02 -1.82
N THR A 235 7.16 16.77 -1.37
CA THR A 235 7.95 15.66 -1.93
C THR A 235 7.16 14.84 -2.92
N PHE A 236 7.91 14.14 -3.77
CA PHE A 236 7.37 13.09 -4.61
C PHE A 236 7.31 11.80 -3.77
N SER A 237 6.29 10.96 -3.89
CA SER A 237 5.10 11.10 -4.77
C SER A 237 3.89 11.76 -4.10
N LEU A 238 3.97 12.03 -2.79
CA LEU A 238 2.88 12.54 -1.97
C LEU A 238 3.23 13.92 -1.37
N SER A 239 2.39 14.91 -1.65
CA SER A 239 2.48 16.26 -1.11
C SER A 239 1.34 16.56 -0.14
N GLN A 240 1.45 17.64 0.64
CA GLN A 240 0.38 18.14 1.48
C GLN A 240 -0.88 18.48 0.66
N ASP A 241 -0.71 19.16 -0.48
CA ASP A 241 -1.81 19.50 -1.40
C ASP A 241 -2.56 18.23 -1.87
N THR A 242 -1.83 17.17 -2.22
CA THR A 242 -2.44 15.90 -2.61
C THR A 242 -3.16 15.21 -1.45
N MET A 243 -2.60 15.25 -0.23
CA MET A 243 -3.26 14.69 0.96
C MET A 243 -4.55 15.43 1.30
N ASP A 244 -4.53 16.78 1.27
CA ASP A 244 -5.69 17.62 1.54
C ASP A 244 -6.78 17.36 0.50
N TRP A 245 -6.40 17.25 -0.78
CA TRP A 245 -7.31 16.90 -1.86
C TRP A 245 -7.94 15.52 -1.64
N PHE A 246 -7.16 14.50 -1.28
CA PHE A 246 -7.72 13.16 -0.97
C PHE A 246 -8.76 13.23 0.14
N MET A 247 -8.49 13.94 1.24
CA MET A 247 -9.42 14.04 2.36
C MET A 247 -10.70 14.79 1.98
N GLN A 248 -10.61 15.83 1.14
CA GLN A 248 -11.79 16.54 0.63
C GLN A 248 -12.68 15.68 -0.27
N GLN A 249 -12.09 14.78 -1.06
CA GLN A 249 -12.88 13.84 -1.88
C GLN A 249 -13.45 12.71 -1.02
N TYR A 250 -12.67 12.20 -0.07
CA TYR A 250 -12.98 10.97 0.66
C TYR A 250 -13.96 11.15 1.82
N LEU A 251 -13.86 12.24 2.58
CA LEU A 251 -14.63 12.47 3.79
C LEU A 251 -15.76 13.49 3.56
N PRO A 252 -16.90 13.33 4.25
CA PRO A 252 -17.91 14.39 4.26
C PRO A 252 -17.38 15.65 4.96
N GLU A 253 -17.98 16.79 4.67
CA GLU A 253 -17.61 18.05 5.32
C GLU A 253 -17.82 17.98 6.85
N GLY A 254 -16.86 18.52 7.61
CA GLY A 254 -16.92 18.54 9.07
C GLY A 254 -16.69 17.19 9.76
N PHE A 255 -16.18 16.18 9.04
CA PHE A 255 -15.90 14.87 9.60
C PHE A 255 -14.88 14.92 10.76
N ASP A 256 -15.12 14.12 11.80
CA ASP A 256 -14.21 13.98 12.93
C ASP A 256 -13.02 13.09 12.57
N TYR A 257 -11.84 13.71 12.43
CA TYR A 257 -10.61 13.01 12.06
C TYR A 257 -10.09 12.07 13.16
N THR A 258 -10.64 12.12 14.38
CA THR A 258 -10.28 11.20 15.47
C THR A 258 -11.03 9.87 15.42
N ASP A 259 -12.00 9.69 14.51
CA ASP A 259 -12.69 8.41 14.30
C ASP A 259 -11.65 7.31 14.01
N LEU A 260 -11.70 6.21 14.78
CA LEU A 260 -10.79 5.06 14.63
C LEU A 260 -10.90 4.36 13.28
N ASN A 261 -11.98 4.57 12.53
CA ASN A 261 -12.16 4.09 11.17
C ASN A 261 -11.56 5.02 10.11
N VAL A 262 -10.85 6.07 10.53
CA VAL A 262 -10.07 6.97 9.66
C VAL A 262 -8.65 7.16 10.21
N SER A 263 -8.52 7.39 11.52
CA SER A 263 -7.25 7.47 12.23
C SER A 263 -7.08 6.30 13.22
N PRO A 264 -6.75 5.08 12.76
CA PRO A 264 -6.49 3.94 13.65
C PRO A 264 -5.34 4.20 14.64
N GLY A 265 -4.50 5.21 14.38
CA GLY A 265 -3.51 5.71 15.33
C GLY A 265 -4.10 6.26 16.63
N GLN A 266 -5.37 6.65 16.66
CA GLN A 266 -5.99 7.17 17.88
C GLN A 266 -6.39 6.05 18.87
N ALA A 267 -6.25 4.77 18.50
CA ALA A 267 -6.59 3.66 19.38
C ALA A 267 -5.68 3.59 20.61
N ALA A 268 -6.28 3.69 21.80
CA ALA A 268 -5.55 3.63 23.07
C ALA A 268 -4.97 2.24 23.39
N ASP A 269 -5.65 1.17 22.98
CA ASP A 269 -5.25 -0.22 23.26
C ASP A 269 -4.99 -1.02 21.97
N LEU A 270 -3.71 -1.34 21.75
CA LEU A 270 -3.24 -2.15 20.62
C LEU A 270 -2.88 -3.59 21.02
N ALA A 271 -3.06 -3.99 22.28
CA ALA A 271 -2.69 -5.32 22.75
C ALA A 271 -3.53 -6.40 22.06
N GLY A 272 -2.96 -7.56 21.76
CA GLY A 272 -3.70 -8.66 21.10
C GLY A 272 -4.11 -8.39 19.66
N LEU A 273 -3.63 -7.30 19.04
CA LEU A 273 -3.68 -7.14 17.59
C LEU A 273 -2.79 -8.18 16.87
N PRO A 274 -3.06 -8.47 15.59
CA PRO A 274 -2.32 -9.49 14.87
C PRO A 274 -0.87 -9.06 14.65
N PRO A 275 0.08 -10.03 14.50
CA PRO A 275 1.45 -9.75 14.14
C PRO A 275 1.54 -8.86 12.90
N ALA A 276 2.48 -7.93 12.91
CA ALA A 276 2.57 -6.87 11.91
C ALA A 276 3.89 -6.89 11.16
N VAL A 277 3.82 -6.66 9.85
CA VAL A 277 4.95 -6.15 9.06
C VAL A 277 4.63 -4.69 8.78
N VAL A 278 5.40 -3.78 9.36
CA VAL A 278 5.29 -2.34 9.12
C VAL A 278 6.48 -1.88 8.32
N VAL A 279 6.23 -1.16 7.24
CA VAL A 279 7.26 -0.68 6.34
C VAL A 279 7.02 0.79 6.11
N THR A 280 8.05 1.63 6.18
CA THR A 280 7.93 3.08 5.94
C THR A 280 8.92 3.54 4.87
N ALA A 281 8.59 4.63 4.18
CA ALA A 281 9.44 5.24 3.17
C ALA A 281 10.13 6.48 3.73
N GLY A 282 11.41 6.69 3.43
CA GLY A 282 12.16 7.80 3.99
C GLY A 282 11.80 9.16 3.42
N HIS A 283 11.32 9.21 2.17
CA HIS A 283 10.80 10.42 1.53
C HIS A 283 9.27 10.40 1.48
N ASP A 284 8.68 10.52 2.66
CA ASP A 284 7.24 10.33 2.84
C ASP A 284 6.71 11.20 3.99
N PRO A 285 5.67 12.02 3.78
CA PRO A 285 4.96 12.72 4.84
C PRO A 285 4.46 11.80 5.97
N LEU A 286 4.18 10.53 5.68
CA LEU A 286 3.58 9.57 6.61
C LEU A 286 4.61 8.73 7.40
N VAL A 287 5.91 8.97 7.19
CA VAL A 287 6.98 8.16 7.79
C VAL A 287 6.92 8.15 9.32
N ASP A 288 6.72 9.30 9.97
CA ASP A 288 6.74 9.37 11.43
C ASP A 288 5.52 8.69 12.06
N GLU A 289 4.33 8.79 11.44
CA GLU A 289 3.13 8.13 11.96
C GLU A 289 3.18 6.61 11.80
N GLY A 290 3.75 6.13 10.69
CA GLY A 290 4.00 4.69 10.48
C GLY A 290 5.06 4.15 11.46
N ASP A 291 6.16 4.89 11.64
CA ASP A 291 7.23 4.54 12.58
C ASP A 291 6.69 4.51 14.02
N GLU A 292 5.92 5.54 14.45
CA GLU A 292 5.30 5.60 15.77
C GLU A 292 4.33 4.43 15.99
N TYR A 293 3.48 4.12 15.00
CA TYR A 293 2.51 3.03 15.13
C TYR A 293 3.20 1.67 15.27
N ALA A 294 4.31 1.44 14.57
CA ALA A 294 5.12 0.23 14.73
C ALA A 294 5.66 0.10 16.16
N GLU A 295 6.17 1.19 16.74
CA GLU A 295 6.67 1.20 18.12
C GLU A 295 5.55 1.00 19.15
N ARG A 296 4.37 1.60 18.91
CA ARG A 296 3.20 1.39 19.77
C ARG A 296 2.67 -0.04 19.73
N LEU A 297 2.65 -0.68 18.56
CA LEU A 297 2.32 -2.10 18.43
C LEU A 297 3.31 -2.98 19.24
N LYS A 298 4.62 -2.71 19.11
CA LYS A 298 5.65 -3.42 19.90
C LYS A 298 5.47 -3.22 21.40
N ALA A 299 5.24 -1.98 21.84
CA ALA A 299 5.02 -1.64 23.24
C ALA A 299 3.77 -2.33 23.82
N ALA A 300 2.76 -2.59 22.99
CA ALA A 300 1.58 -3.35 23.35
C ALA A 300 1.75 -4.88 23.29
N GLY A 301 2.97 -5.37 23.03
CA GLY A 301 3.30 -6.80 23.01
C GLY A 301 2.99 -7.51 21.68
N VAL A 302 2.69 -6.77 20.60
CA VAL A 302 2.48 -7.35 19.27
C VAL A 302 3.83 -7.73 18.66
N THR A 303 3.91 -8.89 18.00
CA THR A 303 5.09 -9.26 17.20
C THR A 303 5.16 -8.38 15.96
N VAL A 304 6.19 -7.53 15.86
CA VAL A 304 6.35 -6.57 14.75
C VAL A 304 7.70 -6.75 14.06
N LYS A 305 7.67 -6.84 12.71
CA LYS A 305 8.84 -6.52 11.87
C LYS A 305 8.66 -5.11 11.33
N HIS A 306 9.58 -4.22 11.66
CA HIS A 306 9.57 -2.83 11.20
C HIS A 306 10.82 -2.56 10.35
N LYS A 307 10.66 -1.98 9.16
CA LYS A 307 11.78 -1.48 8.35
C LYS A 307 11.42 -0.18 7.63
N ARG A 308 12.27 0.83 7.79
CA ARG A 308 12.25 2.04 6.99
C ARG A 308 13.19 1.93 5.80
N TYR A 309 12.74 2.39 4.64
CA TYR A 309 13.55 2.50 3.42
C TYR A 309 13.92 3.96 3.18
N ASP A 310 15.03 4.42 3.75
CA ASP A 310 15.40 5.83 3.82
C ASP A 310 15.48 6.55 2.46
N SER A 311 15.87 5.85 1.40
CA SER A 311 16.03 6.44 0.06
C SER A 311 14.80 6.36 -0.83
N LEU A 312 13.71 5.74 -0.36
CA LEU A 312 12.50 5.53 -1.16
C LEU A 312 11.42 6.56 -0.83
N ALA A 313 10.61 6.88 -1.84
CA ALA A 313 9.47 7.78 -1.74
C ALA A 313 8.19 7.04 -1.31
N HIS A 314 7.18 7.80 -0.87
CA HIS A 314 5.81 7.29 -0.78
C HIS A 314 5.40 6.60 -2.11
N ALA A 315 4.57 5.56 -2.02
CA ALA A 315 4.12 4.74 -3.15
C ALA A 315 5.23 3.95 -3.89
N PHE A 316 6.39 3.70 -3.25
CA PHE A 316 7.52 3.04 -3.92
C PHE A 316 7.17 1.67 -4.55
N THR A 317 6.12 0.98 -4.08
CA THR A 317 5.68 -0.32 -4.60
C THR A 317 5.25 -0.25 -6.08
N ALA A 318 4.84 0.92 -6.56
CA ALA A 318 4.41 1.12 -7.94
C ALA A 318 5.58 1.36 -8.92
N PHE A 319 6.82 1.51 -8.43
CA PHE A 319 7.99 1.90 -9.24
C PHE A 319 8.99 0.76 -9.47
N THR A 320 8.57 -0.50 -9.30
CA THR A 320 9.43 -1.70 -9.39
C THR A 320 10.20 -1.84 -10.72
N PHE A 321 9.66 -1.32 -11.83
CA PHE A 321 10.35 -1.35 -13.10
C PHE A 321 11.50 -0.34 -13.19
N LEU A 322 11.29 0.87 -12.66
CA LEU A 322 12.25 1.98 -12.78
C LEU A 322 13.26 2.04 -11.64
N SER A 323 12.82 1.75 -10.42
CA SER A 323 13.62 1.87 -9.20
C SER A 323 14.13 0.50 -8.76
N PRO A 324 15.46 0.25 -8.80
CA PRO A 324 16.05 -0.95 -8.23
C PRO A 324 15.77 -1.07 -6.73
N GLY A 325 15.80 0.04 -6.00
CA GLY A 325 15.47 0.11 -4.58
C GLY A 325 14.03 -0.31 -4.30
N SER A 326 13.05 0.19 -5.07
CA SER A 326 11.65 -0.24 -4.99
C SER A 326 11.50 -1.73 -5.23
N ARG A 327 12.15 -2.28 -6.26
CA ARG A 327 12.10 -3.72 -6.57
C ARG A 327 12.67 -4.57 -5.43
N THR A 328 13.82 -4.17 -4.89
CA THR A 328 14.45 -4.82 -3.74
C THR A 328 13.53 -4.76 -2.53
N ALA A 329 13.00 -3.58 -2.21
CA ALA A 329 12.06 -3.40 -1.09
C ALA A 329 10.83 -4.29 -1.24
N CYS A 330 10.16 -4.31 -2.40
CA CYS A 330 9.02 -5.20 -2.65
C CYS A 330 9.35 -6.68 -2.43
N THR A 331 10.53 -7.12 -2.86
CA THR A 331 11.00 -8.51 -2.67
C THR A 331 11.24 -8.81 -1.20
N GLU A 332 11.88 -7.89 -0.48
CA GLU A 332 12.16 -8.02 0.96
C GLU A 332 10.88 -8.00 1.79
N ILE A 333 9.90 -7.16 1.44
CA ILE A 333 8.59 -7.10 2.10
C ILE A 333 7.87 -8.46 1.98
N ALA A 334 7.83 -9.02 0.78
CA ALA A 334 7.25 -10.34 0.56
C ALA A 334 7.96 -11.43 1.38
N ARG A 335 9.28 -11.35 1.51
CA ARG A 335 10.07 -12.24 2.39
C ARG A 335 9.74 -12.03 3.87
N MET A 336 9.58 -10.79 4.34
CA MET A 336 9.22 -10.52 5.72
C MET A 336 7.88 -11.16 6.08
N VAL A 337 6.90 -11.10 5.16
CA VAL A 337 5.59 -11.76 5.30
C VAL A 337 5.75 -13.28 5.37
N HIS A 338 6.49 -13.89 4.43
CA HIS A 338 6.81 -15.31 4.46
C HIS A 338 7.40 -15.73 5.81
N ASP A 339 8.42 -15.03 6.28
CA ASP A 339 9.11 -15.38 7.51
C ASP A 339 8.20 -15.23 8.75
N MET A 340 7.27 -14.27 8.73
CA MET A 340 6.26 -14.12 9.79
C MET A 340 5.27 -15.28 9.80
N TYR A 341 4.91 -15.83 8.63
CA TYR A 341 4.11 -17.04 8.55
C TYR A 341 4.90 -18.27 9.01
N ALA A 342 6.15 -18.43 8.55
CA ALA A 342 7.00 -19.56 8.91
C ALA A 342 7.34 -19.62 10.41
N ALA A 343 7.42 -18.46 11.08
CA ALA A 343 7.68 -18.38 12.52
C ALA A 343 6.48 -18.82 13.39
N ARG A 344 5.28 -18.95 12.81
CA ARG A 344 4.10 -19.42 13.54
C ARG A 344 4.19 -20.93 13.69
N LYS A 345 4.39 -21.40 14.92
CA LYS A 345 4.24 -22.82 15.25
C LYS A 345 2.77 -23.22 15.00
N ALA A 346 2.61 -24.40 14.38
CA ALA A 346 1.33 -24.99 14.03
C ALA A 346 0.38 -25.13 15.22
#